data_AF-A0A8T3YGN4-F1
#
_entry.id   AF-A0A8T3YGN4-F1
#
_cell.length_a   1.000
_cell.length_b   1.000
_cell.length_c   1.000
_cell.angle_alpha   90.00
_cell.angle_beta   90.00
_cell.angle_gamma   90.00
#
_symmetry.space_group_name_H-M   'P 1'
#
loop_
_entity.id
_entity.type
_entity.pdbx_description
1 polymer ?
#
loop_
_entity_poly.entity_id
_entity_poly.type
_entity_poly.pdbx_seq_one_letter_code
_entity_poly.pdbx_strand_id
1 'polypeptide(L)'
;MAKKRKKSAKKYYSLRKGNRELSVFTGRSPRQAALKAAARGESDIVLRERGRRNRDGTYTLHKFKGGRKKVSSPADRPEWLPATVWKATVRKTGVQRVNKV
;
A
#
# COMPACT_ATOMS: atom_id res chain seq x y z
N MET A 1 -4.54 -15.08 28.71
CA MET A 1 -3.23 -14.71 28.14
C MET A 1 -3.32 -14.62 26.62
N ALA A 2 -3.08 -13.44 26.02
CA ALA A 2 -3.14 -13.28 24.56
C ALA A 2 -1.93 -13.96 23.88
N LYS A 3 -2.18 -14.95 23.00
CA LYS A 3 -1.12 -15.61 22.22
C LYS A 3 -0.35 -14.56 21.40
N LYS A 4 0.97 -14.46 21.61
CA LYS A 4 1.89 -13.60 20.85
C LYS A 4 1.85 -14.04 19.38
N ARG A 5 1.15 -13.28 18.51
CA ARG A 5 1.07 -13.60 17.07
C ARG A 5 2.46 -13.44 16.44
N LYS A 6 2.93 -14.49 15.75
CA LYS A 6 4.18 -14.46 14.97
C LYS A 6 4.17 -13.26 14.00
N LYS A 7 5.23 -12.46 14.02
CA LYS A 7 5.37 -11.26 13.17
C LYS A 7 5.27 -11.69 11.71
N SER A 8 4.27 -11.20 10.97
CA SER A 8 4.10 -11.56 9.56
C SER A 8 5.31 -11.13 8.75
N ALA A 9 5.79 -12.01 7.87
CA ALA A 9 6.93 -11.74 7.01
C ALA A 9 6.74 -10.47 6.15
N LYS A 10 7.87 -9.83 5.82
CA LYS A 10 7.91 -8.67 4.93
C LYS A 10 7.52 -9.12 3.52
N LYS A 11 6.49 -8.49 2.93
CA LYS A 11 6.07 -8.75 1.55
C LYS A 11 6.39 -7.55 0.67
N TYR A 12 6.54 -7.82 -0.62
CA TYR A 12 6.84 -6.83 -1.65
C TYR A 12 5.65 -6.72 -2.60
N TYR A 13 5.24 -5.49 -2.89
CA TYR A 13 4.11 -5.18 -3.75
C TYR A 13 4.55 -4.25 -4.88
N SER A 14 4.37 -4.69 -6.12
CA SER A 14 4.65 -3.91 -7.32
C SER A 14 3.48 -3.00 -7.65
N LEU A 15 3.72 -1.70 -7.75
CA LEU A 15 2.81 -0.72 -8.32
C LEU A 15 2.82 -0.82 -9.84
N ARG A 16 1.63 -1.03 -10.42
CA ARG A 16 1.43 -1.15 -11.86
C ARG A 16 0.62 0.02 -12.40
N LYS A 17 1.00 0.52 -13.57
CA LYS A 17 0.14 1.30 -14.46
C LYS A 17 0.12 0.59 -15.81
N GLY A 18 -1.04 0.02 -16.17
CA GLY A 18 -1.16 -0.88 -17.31
C GLY A 18 -0.18 -2.06 -17.21
N ASN A 19 0.61 -2.26 -18.27
CA ASN A 19 1.54 -3.39 -18.36
C ASN A 19 2.92 -3.11 -17.71
N ARG A 20 3.20 -1.88 -17.25
CA ARG A 20 4.51 -1.50 -16.69
C ARG A 20 4.52 -1.58 -15.16
N GLU A 21 5.66 -2.00 -14.62
CA GLU A 21 5.97 -1.92 -13.18
C GLU A 21 6.71 -0.59 -12.92
N LEU A 22 6.15 0.25 -12.05
CA LEU A 22 6.71 1.59 -11.78
C LEU A 22 7.58 1.63 -10.53
N SER A 23 7.16 0.94 -9.48
CA SER A 23 7.79 1.02 -8.17
C SER A 23 7.41 -0.18 -7.31
N VAL A 24 8.31 -0.57 -6.41
CA VAL A 24 8.07 -1.66 -5.46
C VAL A 24 7.94 -1.09 -4.05
N PHE A 25 6.86 -1.45 -3.38
CA PHE A 25 6.54 -1.04 -2.02
C PHE A 25 6.59 -2.24 -1.08
N THR A 26 7.13 -2.01 0.11
CA THR A 26 7.19 -3.04 1.16
C THR A 26 6.00 -2.92 2.11
N GLY A 27 5.44 -4.04 2.55
CA GLY A 27 4.35 -4.02 3.53
C GLY A 27 4.01 -5.41 4.03
N ARG A 28 3.28 -5.48 5.15
CA ARG A 28 2.68 -6.74 5.62
C ARG A 28 1.38 -7.07 4.91
N SER A 29 0.64 -6.03 4.50
CA SER A 29 -0.61 -6.12 3.77
C SER A 29 -0.58 -5.22 2.52
N PRO A 30 -1.40 -5.51 1.49
CA PRO A 30 -1.47 -4.67 0.30
C PRO A 30 -1.94 -3.25 0.62
N ARG A 31 -2.78 -3.09 1.66
CA ARG A 31 -3.21 -1.75 2.14
C ARG A 31 -2.05 -0.93 2.67
N GLN A 32 -1.11 -1.55 3.39
CA GLN A 32 0.06 -0.84 3.92
C GLN A 32 0.98 -0.36 2.79
N ALA A 33 1.18 -1.19 1.77
CA ALA A 33 1.91 -0.79 0.57
C ALA A 33 1.18 0.35 -0.18
N ALA A 34 -0.16 0.28 -0.27
CA ALA A 34 -0.95 1.34 -0.89
C ALA A 34 -0.85 2.67 -0.13
N LEU A 35 -0.85 2.65 1.22
CA LEU A 35 -0.66 3.87 2.01
C LEU A 35 0.69 4.54 1.73
N LYS A 36 1.75 3.73 1.53
CA LYS A 36 3.07 4.25 1.14
C LYS A 36 3.06 4.85 -0.27
N ALA A 37 2.36 4.22 -1.21
CA ALA A 37 2.19 4.77 -2.56
C ALA A 37 1.40 6.09 -2.54
N ALA A 38 0.31 6.14 -1.78
CA ALA A 38 -0.49 7.36 -1.61
C ALA A 38 0.29 8.48 -0.91
N ALA A 39 1.14 8.16 0.07
CA ALA A 39 2.03 9.13 0.70
C ALA A 39 3.01 9.76 -0.30
N ARG A 40 3.46 9.00 -1.32
CA ARG A 40 4.28 9.53 -2.43
C ARG A 40 3.50 10.38 -3.42
N GLY A 41 2.16 10.37 -3.37
CA GLY A 41 1.30 11.16 -4.24
C GLY A 41 0.53 10.37 -5.30
N GLU A 42 0.58 9.03 -5.28
CA GLU A 42 -0.19 8.21 -6.22
C GLU A 42 -1.67 8.12 -5.82
N SER A 43 -2.56 8.44 -6.76
CA SER A 43 -4.02 8.38 -6.58
C SER A 43 -4.60 7.03 -7.03
N ASP A 44 -4.28 6.58 -8.24
CA ASP A 44 -4.73 5.30 -8.78
C ASP A 44 -3.68 4.21 -8.57
N ILE A 45 -3.92 3.38 -7.56
CA ILE A 45 -2.94 2.42 -7.05
C ILE A 45 -3.38 1.00 -7.40
N VAL A 46 -2.63 0.34 -8.28
CA VAL A 46 -2.80 -1.09 -8.58
C VAL A 46 -1.58 -1.85 -8.10
N LEU A 47 -1.77 -2.73 -7.12
CA LEU A 47 -0.68 -3.47 -6.47
C LEU A 47 -0.75 -4.96 -6.75
N ARG A 48 0.38 -5.55 -7.13
CA ARG A 48 0.59 -7.00 -7.24
C ARG A 48 1.57 -7.46 -6.17
N GLU A 49 1.28 -8.53 -5.45
CA GLU A 49 2.27 -9.16 -4.55
C GLU A 49 3.34 -9.89 -5.38
N ARG A 50 4.63 -9.57 -5.15
CA ARG A 50 5.75 -10.27 -5.81
C ARG A 50 5.95 -11.64 -5.18
N GLY A 51 6.23 -12.63 -6.03
CA GLY A 51 6.51 -14.00 -5.60
C GLY A 51 5.28 -14.81 -5.21
N ARG A 52 4.06 -14.25 -5.31
CA ARG A 52 2.81 -14.96 -5.03
C ARG A 52 1.99 -15.15 -6.30
N ARG A 53 1.70 -16.40 -6.64
CA ARG A 53 0.68 -16.79 -7.61
C ARG A 53 -0.48 -17.46 -6.88
N ASN A 54 -1.67 -17.37 -7.44
CA ASN A 54 -2.81 -18.17 -7.00
C ASN A 54 -2.59 -19.65 -7.39
N ARG A 55 -3.35 -20.57 -6.82
CA ARG A 55 -3.26 -22.01 -7.17
C ARG A 55 -3.47 -22.24 -8.66
N ASP A 56 -4.37 -21.46 -9.26
CA ASP A 56 -4.70 -21.49 -10.69
C ASP A 56 -3.64 -20.79 -11.57
N GLY A 57 -2.46 -20.46 -11.04
CA GLY A 57 -1.41 -19.75 -11.76
C GLY A 57 -1.64 -18.25 -11.98
N THR A 58 -2.82 -17.74 -11.63
CA THR A 58 -3.20 -16.33 -11.83
C THR A 58 -2.58 -15.37 -10.81
N TYR A 59 -2.47 -14.09 -11.17
CA TYR A 59 -2.03 -13.02 -10.30
C TYR A 59 -3.21 -12.23 -9.76
N THR A 60 -3.08 -11.79 -8.51
CA THR A 60 -4.08 -10.93 -7.85
C THR A 60 -3.58 -9.49 -7.87
N LEU A 61 -4.35 -8.62 -8.51
CA LEU A 61 -4.15 -7.17 -8.53
C LEU A 61 -5.11 -6.50 -7.55
N HIS A 62 -4.57 -5.84 -6.54
CA HIS A 62 -5.34 -5.06 -5.58
C HIS A 62 -5.47 -3.62 -6.06
N LYS A 63 -6.71 -3.17 -6.28
CA LYS A 63 -7.00 -1.81 -6.72
C LYS A 63 -7.40 -0.93 -5.54
N PHE A 64 -6.73 0.21 -5.42
CA PHE A 64 -6.92 1.18 -4.36
C PHE A 64 -7.01 2.59 -4.96
N LYS A 65 -7.85 3.43 -4.36
CA LYS A 65 -7.81 4.88 -4.52
C LYS A 65 -7.08 5.49 -3.34
N GLY A 66 -5.95 6.12 -3.61
CA GLY A 66 -5.12 6.86 -2.68
C GLY A 66 -5.45 8.34 -2.68
N GLY A 67 -5.23 8.98 -1.54
CA GLY A 67 -5.27 10.43 -1.39
C GLY A 67 -4.41 10.85 -0.21
N ARG A 68 -4.06 12.12 -0.13
CA ARG A 68 -3.35 12.69 1.03
C ARG A 68 -4.03 13.98 1.44
N LYS A 69 -4.21 14.16 2.76
CA LYS A 69 -4.75 15.39 3.32
C LYS A 69 -3.76 15.99 4.31
N LYS A 70 -3.68 17.32 4.34
CA LYS A 70 -2.95 18.05 5.38
C LYS A 70 -3.76 17.97 6.68
N VAL A 71 -3.11 17.60 7.77
CA VAL A 71 -3.68 17.57 9.12
C VAL A 71 -2.75 18.30 10.08
N SER A 72 -3.33 18.97 11.07
CA SER A 72 -2.57 19.57 12.15
C SER A 72 -1.84 18.50 12.95
N SER A 73 -0.59 18.80 13.27
CA SER A 73 0.21 17.99 14.18
C SER A 73 -0.32 18.16 15.62
N PRO A 74 -0.18 17.14 16.48
CA PRO A 74 -0.57 17.25 17.88
C PRO A 74 0.20 18.37 18.59
N ALA A 75 -0.31 18.81 19.75
CA ALA A 75 0.32 19.84 20.56
C ALA A 75 1.69 19.38 21.11
N ASP A 76 1.77 18.11 21.53
CA ASP A 76 2.99 17.46 22.03
C ASP A 76 3.89 16.94 20.89
N ARG A 77 4.13 17.79 19.88
CA ARG A 77 5.02 17.44 18.77
C ARG A 77 6.45 17.88 19.08
N PRO A 78 7.46 17.13 18.62
CA PRO A 78 8.84 17.60 18.69
C PRO A 78 9.07 18.78 17.73
N GLU A 79 10.04 19.64 18.06
CA GLU A 79 10.31 20.90 17.34
C GLU A 79 10.63 20.72 15.85
N TRP A 80 11.29 19.61 15.49
CA TRP A 80 11.62 19.30 14.09
C TRP A 80 10.39 18.96 13.23
N LEU A 81 9.24 18.65 13.84
CA LEU A 81 8.02 18.30 13.12
C LEU A 81 7.18 19.55 12.83
N PRO A 82 6.84 19.84 11.56
CA PRO A 82 6.07 21.02 11.22
C PRO A 82 4.65 20.97 11.82
N ALA A 83 4.03 22.14 11.93
CA ALA A 83 2.66 22.29 12.46
C ALA A 83 1.59 21.54 11.64
N THR A 84 1.86 21.26 10.37
CA THR A 84 0.97 20.52 9.48
C THR A 84 1.71 19.40 8.76
N VAL A 85 1.15 18.20 8.76
CA VAL A 85 1.73 17.00 8.14
C VAL A 85 0.77 16.38 7.15
N TRP A 86 1.31 15.78 6.09
CA TRP A 86 0.52 15.01 5.12
C TRP A 86 0.15 13.64 5.69
N LYS A 87 -1.15 13.38 5.82
CA LYS A 87 -1.71 12.08 6.17
C LYS A 87 -2.27 11.39 4.94
N ALA A 88 -1.64 10.27 4.57
CA ALA A 88 -2.11 9.42 3.49
C ALA A 88 -3.37 8.66 3.90
N THR A 89 -4.31 8.53 2.95
CA THR A 89 -5.55 7.78 3.09
C THR A 89 -5.73 6.91 1.87
N VAL A 90 -6.31 5.73 2.07
CA VAL A 90 -6.52 4.76 1.00
C VAL A 90 -7.87 4.10 1.17
N ARG A 91 -8.63 4.01 0.07
CA ARG A 91 -9.85 3.22 -0.04
C ARG A 91 -9.62 2.07 -1.02
N LYS A 92 -10.04 0.86 -0.66
CA LYS A 92 -9.96 -0.29 -1.57
C LYS A 92 -11.15 -0.22 -2.54
N THR A 93 -10.86 -0.24 -3.82
CA THR A 93 -11.89 -0.16 -4.87
C THR A 93 -12.26 -1.56 -5.36
N GLY A 94 -11.30 -2.49 -5.37
CA GLY A 94 -11.58 -3.86 -5.81
C GLY A 94 -10.36 -4.74 -5.89
N VAL A 95 -10.55 -5.92 -6.45
CA VAL A 95 -9.50 -6.89 -6.74
C VAL A 95 -9.76 -7.45 -8.13
N GLN A 96 -8.71 -7.58 -8.94
CA GLN A 96 -8.78 -8.20 -10.25
C GLN A 96 -7.83 -9.40 -10.30
N ARG A 97 -8.28 -10.50 -10.90
CA ARG A 97 -7.42 -11.64 -11.22
C ARG A 97 -7.00 -11.55 -12.68
N VAL A 98 -5.72 -11.78 -12.95
CA VAL A 98 -5.15 -11.75 -14.32
C VAL A 98 -4.24 -12.95 -14.55
N ASN A 99 -4.32 -13.54 -15.74
CA ASN A 99 -3.52 -14.71 -16.12
C ASN A 99 -2.10 -14.28 -16.53
N LYS A 100 -2.00 -13.14 -17.21
CA LYS A 100 -0.73 -12.54 -17.66
C LYS A 100 -0.57 -11.15 -17.06
N VAL A 101 0.67 -10.83 -16.73
CA VAL A 101 1.08 -9.54 -16.14
C VAL A 101 1.58 -8.69 -17.27
#